data_AF-A0A3A9VA32-F1
#
_entry.id   AF-A0A3A9VA32-F1
#
_cell.length_a   1.000
_cell.length_b   1.000
_cell.length_c   1.000
_cell.angle_alpha   90.00
_cell.angle_beta   90.00
_cell.angle_gamma   90.00
#
_symmetry.space_group_name_H-M   'P 1'
#
loop_
_entity.id
_entity.type
_entity.pdbx_description
1 polymer ?
#
loop_
_entity_poly.entity_id
_entity_poly.type
_entity_poly.pdbx_seq_one_letter_code
_entity_poly.pdbx_strand_id
1 'polypeptide(L)'
;MSLDLNVYVKQIDDSIIPKWIERMNQFDMECEIHPDFSFNDHSGFLPFKIRLKNPKNEELKDKEFISGFEFYKDEFDLQKELESLQPKKSFFQKLINKSNEKVEYANTEIDSKLADCKLVLTFNWGSHNSLELRMSSLSSAIISELTNGICSYPADDIWYDNKTIVEDAHKELLEYENSLKPTEWRMHKFEGWNE
;
A
#
# COMPACT_ATOMS: atom_id res chain seq x y z
N MET A 1 -15.84 5.07 -2.17
CA MET A 1 -15.06 4.23 -3.09
C MET A 1 -13.76 3.93 -2.39
N SER A 2 -13.33 2.67 -2.36
CA SER A 2 -12.02 2.27 -1.86
C SER A 2 -11.05 2.13 -3.02
N LEU A 3 -9.77 2.23 -2.72
CA LEU A 3 -8.66 2.04 -3.65
C LEU A 3 -7.61 1.15 -3.01
N ASP A 4 -6.80 0.49 -3.84
CA ASP A 4 -5.79 -0.47 -3.41
C ASP A 4 -4.39 -0.01 -3.83
N LEU A 5 -3.41 -0.30 -2.97
CA LEU A 5 -1.98 -0.26 -3.26
C LEU A 5 -1.48 -1.66 -2.94
N ASN A 6 -0.70 -2.22 -3.86
CA ASN A 6 -0.17 -3.57 -3.72
C ASN A 6 1.34 -3.50 -3.58
N VAL A 7 1.89 -4.20 -2.58
CA VAL A 7 3.33 -4.37 -2.44
C VAL A 7 3.66 -5.86 -2.56
N TYR A 8 4.35 -6.20 -3.64
CA TYR A 8 4.84 -7.55 -3.89
C TYR A 8 6.18 -7.74 -3.20
N VAL A 9 6.28 -8.77 -2.37
CA VAL A 9 7.48 -9.05 -1.57
C VAL A 9 7.84 -10.52 -1.63
N LYS A 10 9.12 -10.82 -1.45
CA LYS A 10 9.60 -12.20 -1.31
C LYS A 10 9.17 -12.82 0.02
N GLN A 11 9.28 -12.05 1.09
CA GLN A 11 8.95 -12.44 2.46
C GLN A 11 8.74 -11.17 3.30
N ILE A 12 7.96 -11.29 4.38
CA ILE A 12 7.81 -10.24 5.39
C ILE A 12 7.48 -10.89 6.73
N ASP A 13 8.00 -10.32 7.82
CA ASP A 13 7.73 -10.73 9.19
C ASP A 13 7.80 -9.50 10.13
N ASP A 14 7.44 -9.71 11.40
CA ASP A 14 7.30 -8.64 12.40
C ASP A 14 8.60 -7.88 12.71
N SER A 15 9.77 -8.41 12.32
CA SER A 15 11.05 -7.72 12.54
C SER A 15 11.16 -6.39 11.78
N ILE A 16 10.32 -6.18 10.74
CA ILE A 16 10.28 -4.94 9.99
C ILE A 16 9.46 -3.84 10.68
N ILE A 17 8.51 -4.20 11.56
CA ILE A 17 7.55 -3.24 12.15
C ILE A 17 8.27 -2.06 12.82
N PRO A 18 9.31 -2.26 13.67
CA PRO A 18 10.00 -1.12 14.28
C PRO A 18 10.63 -0.17 13.25
N LYS A 19 11.23 -0.70 12.18
CA LYS A 19 11.87 0.09 11.11
C LYS A 19 10.83 0.82 10.27
N TRP A 20 9.70 0.18 10.00
CA TRP A 20 8.60 0.78 9.28
C TRP A 20 8.04 1.98 10.05
N ILE A 21 7.77 1.82 11.35
CA ILE A 21 7.30 2.92 12.20
C ILE A 21 8.35 4.00 12.37
N GLU A 22 9.63 3.65 12.55
CA GLU A 22 10.72 4.63 12.59
C GLU A 22 10.78 5.46 11.31
N ARG A 23 10.71 4.83 10.13
CA ARG A 23 10.75 5.51 8.83
C ARG A 23 9.50 6.37 8.63
N MET A 24 8.32 5.89 9.00
CA MET A 24 7.06 6.65 8.97
C MET A 24 7.15 7.95 9.79
N ASN A 25 7.76 7.89 10.97
CA ASN A 25 7.96 9.03 11.88
C ASN A 25 8.88 10.13 11.33
N GLN A 26 9.57 9.90 10.21
CA GLN A 26 10.39 10.91 9.52
C GLN A 26 9.55 11.86 8.64
N PHE A 27 8.27 11.54 8.38
CA PHE A 27 7.40 12.25 7.42
C PHE A 27 6.28 13.07 8.08
N ASP A 28 6.67 14.20 8.70
CA ASP A 28 5.76 15.20 9.30
C ASP A 28 4.67 14.64 10.25
N MET A 29 4.96 13.52 10.89
CA MET A 29 4.05 12.91 11.86
C MET A 29 4.79 12.20 12.97
N GLU A 30 4.05 11.96 14.04
CA GLU A 30 4.31 10.93 15.01
C GLU A 30 3.24 9.85 14.85
N CYS A 31 3.65 8.60 14.64
CA CYS A 31 2.73 7.49 14.50
C CYS A 31 3.17 6.27 15.32
N GLU A 32 2.15 5.56 15.81
CA GLU A 32 2.25 4.26 16.45
C GLU A 32 1.24 3.34 15.76
N ILE A 33 1.64 2.11 15.50
CA ILE A 33 0.76 1.03 15.02
C ILE A 33 0.11 0.34 16.22
N HIS A 34 -1.04 -0.30 16.01
CA HIS A 34 -1.66 -1.13 17.05
C HIS A 34 -0.63 -2.12 17.65
N PRO A 35 -0.52 -2.21 18.99
CA PRO A 35 0.52 -3.02 19.63
C PRO A 35 0.42 -4.52 19.32
N ASP A 36 -0.79 -5.00 19.05
CA ASP A 36 -1.06 -6.40 18.72
C ASP A 36 -0.92 -6.72 17.22
N PHE A 37 -0.51 -5.75 16.39
CA PHE A 37 -0.31 -6.02 14.97
C PHE A 37 0.83 -7.02 14.75
N SER A 38 0.54 -8.08 14.01
CA SER A 38 1.53 -9.00 13.44
C SER A 38 1.20 -9.25 11.99
N PHE A 39 2.23 -9.32 11.15
CA PHE A 39 2.05 -9.76 9.77
C PHE A 39 1.55 -11.21 9.70
N ASN A 40 1.71 -12.02 10.74
CA ASN A 40 1.42 -13.46 10.69
C ASN A 40 -0.07 -13.77 10.60
N ASP A 41 -0.90 -13.03 11.31
CA ASP A 41 -2.32 -13.34 11.54
C ASP A 41 -3.26 -12.15 11.32
N HIS A 42 -2.75 -10.93 11.12
CA HIS A 42 -3.60 -9.77 10.87
C HIS A 42 -4.31 -9.86 9.52
N SER A 43 -5.61 -9.59 9.54
CA SER A 43 -6.41 -9.32 8.35
C SER A 43 -7.51 -8.33 8.69
N GLY A 44 -7.70 -7.33 7.84
CA GLY A 44 -8.70 -6.27 8.01
C GLY A 44 -8.08 -4.96 8.51
N PHE A 45 -8.89 -4.12 9.14
CA PHE A 45 -8.48 -2.76 9.48
C PHE A 45 -7.26 -2.73 10.41
N LEU A 46 -6.21 -2.04 9.96
CA LEU A 46 -4.97 -1.84 10.69
C LEU A 46 -4.91 -0.39 11.22
N PRO A 47 -5.20 -0.16 12.51
CA PRO A 47 -5.23 1.18 13.06
C PRO A 47 -3.84 1.68 13.45
N PHE A 48 -3.66 2.98 13.27
CA PHE A 48 -2.53 3.76 13.72
C PHE A 48 -3.02 4.94 14.55
N LYS A 49 -2.30 5.23 15.63
CA LYS A 49 -2.37 6.51 16.33
C LYS A 49 -1.47 7.49 15.61
N ILE A 50 -1.96 8.68 15.30
CA ILE A 50 -1.26 9.67 14.47
C ILE A 50 -1.37 11.05 15.13
N ARG A 51 -0.25 11.77 15.18
CA ARG A 51 -0.20 13.20 15.48
C ARG A 51 0.63 13.90 14.40
N LEU A 52 0.03 14.86 13.69
CA LEU A 52 0.75 15.63 12.67
C LEU A 52 1.63 16.68 13.33
N LYS A 53 2.86 16.85 12.82
CA LYS A 53 3.83 17.81 13.40
C LYS A 53 3.57 19.23 12.92
N ASN A 54 3.28 19.43 11.64
CA ASN A 54 3.07 20.75 11.05
C ASN A 54 1.79 20.85 10.19
N PRO A 55 0.59 20.52 10.71
CA PRO A 55 -0.61 20.57 9.89
C PRO A 55 -1.02 22.00 9.56
N LYS A 56 -1.38 22.23 8.30
CA LYS A 56 -1.96 23.51 7.83
C LYS A 56 -3.36 23.76 8.40
N ASN A 57 -4.13 22.70 8.63
CA ASN A 57 -5.43 22.80 9.28
C ASN A 57 -5.25 22.93 10.80
N GLU A 58 -5.62 24.09 11.36
CA GLU A 58 -5.54 24.37 12.79
C GLU A 58 -6.32 23.36 13.65
N GLU A 59 -7.36 22.72 13.10
CA GLU A 59 -8.13 21.71 13.82
C GLU A 59 -7.33 20.42 14.09
N LEU A 60 -6.22 20.20 13.39
CA LEU A 60 -5.34 19.03 13.54
C LEU A 60 -4.21 19.25 14.56
N LYS A 61 -3.91 20.52 14.92
CA LYS A 61 -2.77 20.83 15.78
C LYS A 61 -2.91 20.25 17.17
N ASP A 62 -1.80 19.72 17.68
CA ASP A 62 -1.64 19.18 19.03
C ASP A 62 -2.70 18.13 19.42
N LYS A 63 -3.24 17.41 18.43
CA LYS A 63 -4.24 16.36 18.62
C LYS A 63 -3.75 15.02 18.10
N GLU A 64 -4.22 13.98 18.76
CA GLU A 64 -4.01 12.59 18.37
C GLU A 64 -5.27 12.06 17.68
N PHE A 65 -5.05 11.34 16.58
CA PHE A 65 -6.08 10.78 15.73
C PHE A 65 -5.87 9.28 15.58
N ILE A 66 -6.95 8.56 15.30
CA ILE A 66 -6.91 7.19 14.82
C ILE A 66 -7.27 7.17 13.34
N SER A 67 -6.44 6.52 12.54
CA SER A 67 -6.69 6.26 11.12
C SER A 67 -5.95 4.99 10.71
N GLY A 68 -6.06 4.59 9.45
CA GLY A 68 -5.38 3.39 8.97
C GLY A 68 -5.82 3.01 7.57
N PHE A 69 -5.81 1.72 7.31
CA PHE A 69 -6.29 1.12 6.08
C PHE A 69 -6.66 -0.33 6.37
N GLU A 70 -7.46 -0.93 5.50
CA GLU A 70 -7.67 -2.38 5.49
C GLU A 70 -6.39 -3.03 4.95
N PHE A 71 -5.84 -3.98 5.71
CA PHE A 71 -4.61 -4.67 5.37
C PHE A 71 -4.87 -6.16 5.10
N TYR A 72 -4.38 -6.64 3.95
CA TYR A 72 -4.44 -8.05 3.57
C TYR A 72 -3.06 -8.54 3.13
N LYS A 73 -2.78 -9.81 3.41
CA LYS A 73 -1.55 -10.50 3.02
C LYS A 73 -1.93 -11.83 2.37
N ASP A 74 -1.67 -11.94 1.08
CA ASP A 74 -2.00 -13.12 0.29
C ASP A 74 -0.75 -13.75 -0.32
N GLU A 75 -0.83 -15.05 -0.63
CA GLU A 75 0.19 -15.71 -1.44
C GLU A 75 0.18 -15.17 -2.87
N PHE A 76 1.36 -14.93 -3.42
CA PHE A 76 1.55 -14.47 -4.78
C PHE A 76 2.36 -15.48 -5.60
N ASP A 77 1.85 -15.80 -6.78
CA ASP A 77 2.51 -16.64 -7.77
C ASP A 77 2.27 -16.06 -9.17
N LEU A 78 3.30 -15.42 -9.72
CA LEU A 78 3.25 -14.80 -11.04
C LEU A 78 2.77 -15.76 -12.14
N GLN A 79 3.12 -17.05 -12.05
CA GLN A 79 2.69 -18.02 -13.06
C GLN A 79 1.18 -18.26 -12.99
N LYS A 80 0.62 -18.37 -11.78
CA LYS A 80 -0.83 -18.50 -11.59
C LYS A 80 -1.57 -17.24 -12.05
N GLU A 81 -1.01 -16.07 -11.79
CA GLU A 81 -1.58 -14.79 -12.25
C GLU A 81 -1.59 -14.70 -13.78
N LEU A 82 -0.48 -15.04 -14.44
CA LEU A 82 -0.42 -15.08 -15.91
C LEU A 82 -1.40 -16.09 -16.52
N GLU A 83 -1.61 -17.24 -15.87
CA GLU A 83 -2.60 -18.24 -16.29
C GLU A 83 -4.04 -17.73 -16.14
N SER A 84 -4.31 -16.90 -15.13
CA SER A 84 -5.62 -16.29 -14.91
C SER A 84 -5.97 -15.23 -15.97
N LEU A 85 -4.95 -14.50 -16.45
CA LEU A 85 -5.07 -13.51 -17.53
C LEU A 85 -5.27 -14.15 -18.91
N GLN A 86 -4.82 -15.39 -19.11
CA GLN A 86 -4.98 -16.06 -20.39
C GLN A 86 -6.44 -16.43 -20.67
N PRO A 87 -7.01 -16.05 -21.83
CA PRO A 87 -8.36 -16.46 -22.18
C PRO A 87 -8.43 -17.98 -22.28
N LYS A 88 -9.41 -18.60 -21.60
CA LYS A 88 -9.64 -20.05 -21.65
C LYS A 88 -9.78 -20.50 -23.11
N LYS A 89 -8.76 -21.18 -23.64
CA LYS A 89 -8.74 -21.62 -25.05
C LYS A 89 -9.91 -22.56 -25.32
N SER A 90 -10.73 -22.23 -26.31
CA SER A 90 -11.69 -23.19 -26.89
C SER A 90 -10.95 -24.35 -27.55
N PHE A 91 -11.54 -25.54 -27.57
CA PHE A 91 -10.95 -26.76 -28.16
C PHE A 91 -10.43 -26.55 -29.60
N PHE A 92 -11.05 -25.67 -30.38
CA PHE A 92 -10.62 -25.33 -31.74
C PHE A 92 -9.37 -24.44 -31.81
N GLN A 93 -9.13 -23.57 -30.82
CA GLN A 93 -7.92 -22.73 -30.76
C GLN A 93 -6.66 -23.53 -30.40
N LYS A 94 -6.80 -24.71 -29.76
CA LYS A 94 -5.66 -25.62 -29.50
C LYS A 94 -5.10 -26.25 -30.79
N LEU A 95 -5.89 -26.29 -31.86
CA LEU A 95 -5.52 -26.89 -33.15
C LEU A 95 -4.81 -25.92 -34.12
N ILE A 96 -4.92 -24.61 -33.89
CA ILE A 96 -4.28 -23.59 -34.74
C ILE A 96 -3.05 -23.07 -34.00
N ASN A 97 -1.87 -23.41 -34.52
CA ASN A 97 -0.55 -23.08 -33.98
C ASN A 97 -0.19 -21.59 -34.15
N LYS A 98 -1.12 -20.67 -33.84
CA LYS A 98 -0.81 -19.24 -33.75
C LYS A 98 0.10 -19.05 -32.53
N SER A 99 1.27 -18.45 -32.76
CA SER A 99 2.19 -18.05 -31.69
C SER A 99 1.40 -17.32 -30.62
N ASN A 100 1.41 -17.84 -29.39
CA ASN A 100 0.80 -17.13 -28.26
C ASN A 100 1.53 -15.78 -28.16
N GLU A 101 0.81 -14.67 -28.26
CA GLU A 101 1.35 -13.41 -27.77
C GLU A 101 1.71 -13.62 -26.31
N LYS A 102 2.94 -13.24 -25.94
CA LYS A 102 3.41 -13.32 -24.57
C LYS A 102 2.53 -12.37 -23.76
N VAL A 103 1.67 -12.91 -22.90
CA VAL A 103 0.92 -12.12 -21.93
C VAL A 103 1.91 -11.70 -20.85
N GLU A 104 2.03 -10.39 -20.64
CA GLU A 104 2.80 -9.81 -19.55
C GLU A 104 1.83 -9.51 -18.40
N TYR A 105 2.30 -9.63 -17.16
CA TYR A 105 1.50 -9.25 -16.00
C TYR A 105 1.54 -7.74 -15.81
N ALA A 106 2.74 -7.16 -15.90
CA ALA A 106 2.98 -5.72 -15.90
C ALA A 106 3.80 -5.31 -17.13
N ASN A 107 5.06 -5.76 -17.17
CA ASN A 107 5.96 -5.67 -18.33
C ASN A 107 7.18 -6.57 -18.09
N THR A 108 7.97 -6.85 -19.12
CA THR A 108 9.13 -7.76 -19.01
C THR A 108 10.12 -7.40 -17.87
N GLU A 109 10.39 -6.13 -17.56
CA GLU A 109 11.31 -5.77 -16.48
C GLU A 109 10.69 -6.07 -15.11
N ILE A 110 9.46 -5.64 -14.89
CA ILE A 110 8.74 -5.82 -13.63
C ILE A 110 8.45 -7.30 -13.38
N ASP A 111 7.97 -8.02 -14.40
CA ASP A 111 7.66 -9.45 -14.33
C ASP A 111 8.91 -10.25 -13.90
N SER A 112 10.10 -9.85 -14.34
CA SER A 112 11.35 -10.49 -13.93
C SER A 112 11.63 -10.36 -12.43
N LYS A 113 11.26 -9.22 -11.82
CA LYS A 113 11.38 -8.97 -10.38
C LYS A 113 10.25 -9.66 -9.60
N LEU A 114 9.03 -9.64 -10.15
CA LEU A 114 7.86 -10.32 -9.56
C LEU A 114 8.06 -11.84 -9.45
N ALA A 115 8.85 -12.46 -10.34
CA ALA A 115 9.14 -13.89 -10.28
C ALA A 115 9.74 -14.36 -8.93
N ASP A 116 10.49 -13.50 -8.23
CA ASP A 116 11.04 -13.79 -6.90
C ASP A 116 10.08 -13.47 -5.75
N CYS A 117 8.99 -12.75 -6.02
CA CYS A 117 7.97 -12.44 -5.01
C CYS A 117 7.12 -13.67 -4.68
N LYS A 118 6.63 -13.74 -3.45
CA LYS A 118 5.81 -14.85 -2.92
C LYS A 118 4.58 -14.37 -2.18
N LEU A 119 4.53 -13.08 -1.85
CA LEU A 119 3.43 -12.46 -1.15
C LEU A 119 3.03 -11.18 -1.87
N VAL A 120 1.75 -10.84 -1.78
CA VAL A 120 1.22 -9.51 -2.09
C VAL A 120 0.57 -8.95 -0.83
N LEU A 121 0.96 -7.72 -0.48
CA LEU A 121 0.39 -6.96 0.62
C LEU A 121 -0.54 -5.91 0.04
N THR A 122 -1.81 -5.95 0.42
CA THR A 122 -2.84 -5.03 -0.08
C THR A 122 -3.16 -4.01 1.00
N PHE A 123 -3.02 -2.74 0.64
CA PHE A 123 -3.34 -1.59 1.47
C PHE A 123 -4.58 -0.92 0.86
N ASN A 124 -5.76 -1.20 1.43
CA ASN A 124 -7.03 -0.70 0.92
C ASN A 124 -7.51 0.49 1.76
N TRP A 125 -7.75 1.65 1.13
CA TRP A 125 -8.18 2.86 1.83
C TRP A 125 -9.41 3.49 1.18
N GLY A 126 -10.16 4.26 1.98
CA GLY A 126 -11.23 5.10 1.49
C GLY A 126 -10.67 6.33 0.77
N SER A 127 -10.95 6.47 -0.52
CA SER A 127 -10.42 7.55 -1.37
C SER A 127 -10.85 8.98 -0.98
N HIS A 128 -11.69 9.12 0.04
CA HIS A 128 -12.22 10.38 0.55
C HIS A 128 -11.74 10.68 1.98
N ASN A 129 -10.73 9.95 2.47
CA ASN A 129 -10.12 10.17 3.77
C ASN A 129 -8.62 10.39 3.60
N SER A 130 -8.20 11.64 3.82
CA SER A 130 -6.81 12.07 3.61
C SER A 130 -5.83 11.42 4.57
N LEU A 131 -6.24 11.15 5.82
CA LEU A 131 -5.38 10.43 6.76
C LEU A 131 -5.24 8.96 6.37
N GLU A 132 -6.30 8.31 5.89
CA GLU A 132 -6.17 6.93 5.37
C GLU A 132 -5.25 6.89 4.15
N LEU A 133 -5.37 7.85 3.21
CA LEU A 133 -4.47 7.98 2.06
C LEU A 133 -3.01 8.19 2.51
N ARG A 134 -2.76 9.10 3.46
CA ARG A 134 -1.42 9.30 4.06
C ARG A 134 -0.85 7.99 4.57
N MET A 135 -1.65 7.25 5.33
CA MET A 135 -1.21 6.00 5.93
C MET A 135 -0.96 4.93 4.88
N SER A 136 -1.87 4.70 3.93
CA SER A 136 -1.70 3.67 2.91
C SER A 136 -0.52 3.98 1.97
N SER A 137 -0.41 5.22 1.48
CA SER A 137 0.66 5.64 0.56
C SER A 137 2.04 5.56 1.20
N LEU A 138 2.24 6.15 2.39
CA LEU A 138 3.55 6.08 3.05
C LEU A 138 3.90 4.66 3.48
N SER A 139 2.91 3.90 3.97
CA SER A 139 3.16 2.54 4.44
C SER A 139 3.58 1.60 3.33
N SER A 140 2.83 1.59 2.23
CA SER A 140 3.15 0.77 1.05
C SER A 140 4.51 1.16 0.46
N ALA A 141 4.79 2.46 0.32
CA ALA A 141 6.07 2.95 -0.17
C ALA A 141 7.25 2.52 0.71
N ILE A 142 7.13 2.71 2.03
CA ILE A 142 8.20 2.37 2.98
C ILE A 142 8.41 0.87 3.07
N ILE A 143 7.33 0.07 3.09
CA ILE A 143 7.49 -1.38 3.08
C ILE A 143 8.18 -1.82 1.78
N SER A 144 7.81 -1.26 0.63
CA SER A 144 8.50 -1.53 -0.65
C SER A 144 9.99 -1.18 -0.59
N GLU A 145 10.36 -0.02 -0.03
CA GLU A 145 11.75 0.39 0.21
C GLU A 145 12.49 -0.61 1.11
N LEU A 146 11.93 -0.93 2.28
CA LEU A 146 12.57 -1.76 3.30
C LEU A 146 12.73 -3.23 2.87
N THR A 147 11.82 -3.76 2.05
CA THR A 147 11.88 -5.14 1.56
C THR A 147 12.50 -5.26 0.17
N ASN A 148 12.85 -4.15 -0.47
CA ASN A 148 13.13 -4.09 -1.90
C ASN A 148 12.01 -4.79 -2.72
N GLY A 149 10.75 -4.52 -2.34
CA GLY A 149 9.54 -5.07 -2.94
C GLY A 149 9.20 -4.41 -4.28
N ILE A 150 7.99 -4.58 -4.77
CA ILE A 150 7.48 -3.81 -5.91
C ILE A 150 6.14 -3.23 -5.51
N CYS A 151 5.99 -1.92 -5.61
CA CYS A 151 4.72 -1.27 -5.32
C CYS A 151 3.96 -0.98 -6.63
N SER A 152 2.65 -1.20 -6.61
CA SER A 152 1.76 -0.81 -7.69
C SER A 152 0.49 -0.16 -7.17
N TYR A 153 -0.09 0.70 -8.01
CA TYR A 153 -1.41 1.26 -7.86
C TYR A 153 -2.29 0.73 -9.00
N PRO A 154 -3.05 -0.36 -8.75
CA PRO A 154 -3.74 -1.11 -9.82
C PRO A 154 -4.83 -0.33 -10.54
N ALA A 155 -5.44 0.67 -9.89
CA ALA A 155 -6.56 1.42 -10.47
C ALA A 155 -6.16 2.16 -11.77
N ASP A 156 -4.90 2.59 -11.87
CA ASP A 156 -4.35 3.32 -13.01
C ASP A 156 -3.22 2.55 -13.71
N ASP A 157 -3.03 1.26 -13.40
CA ASP A 157 -1.93 0.41 -13.92
C ASP A 157 -0.53 1.04 -13.72
N ILE A 158 -0.33 1.67 -12.55
CA ILE A 158 0.93 2.33 -12.21
C ILE A 158 1.81 1.37 -11.42
N TRP A 159 3.08 1.31 -11.80
CA TRP A 159 4.12 0.56 -11.10
C TRP A 159 5.26 1.49 -10.72
N TYR A 160 5.60 1.54 -9.43
CA TYR A 160 6.49 2.55 -8.89
C TYR A 160 7.97 2.10 -8.88
N ASP A 161 8.89 3.06 -9.07
CA ASP A 161 10.32 2.86 -8.83
C ASP A 161 10.62 3.05 -7.34
N ASN A 162 11.18 2.01 -6.70
CA ASN A 162 11.52 2.04 -5.28
C ASN A 162 12.53 3.11 -4.87
N LYS A 163 13.33 3.65 -5.80
CA LYS A 163 14.42 4.57 -5.43
C LYS A 163 13.95 5.89 -4.84
N THR A 164 12.78 6.37 -5.24
CA THR A 164 12.22 7.66 -4.81
C THR A 164 10.78 7.55 -4.33
N ILE A 165 10.23 6.33 -4.28
CA ILE A 165 8.81 6.09 -3.99
C ILE A 165 8.32 6.76 -2.70
N VAL A 166 9.13 6.75 -1.64
CA VAL A 166 8.72 7.30 -0.34
C VAL A 166 8.66 8.82 -0.39
N GLU A 167 9.70 9.46 -0.92
CA GLU A 167 9.77 10.91 -1.06
C GLU A 167 8.72 11.44 -2.04
N ASP A 168 8.49 10.73 -3.15
CA ASP A 168 7.46 11.08 -4.14
C ASP A 168 6.05 10.93 -3.55
N ALA A 169 5.75 9.83 -2.86
CA ALA A 169 4.47 9.62 -2.19
C ALA A 169 4.20 10.70 -1.13
N HIS A 170 5.21 11.06 -0.33
CA HIS A 170 5.07 12.13 0.65
C HIS A 170 4.81 13.49 0.00
N LYS A 171 5.52 13.80 -1.09
CA LYS A 171 5.34 15.06 -1.82
C LYS A 171 3.92 15.16 -2.41
N GLU A 172 3.47 14.14 -3.13
CA GLU A 172 2.13 14.10 -3.73
C GLU A 172 1.04 14.21 -2.66
N LEU A 173 1.23 13.53 -1.53
CA LEU A 173 0.33 13.62 -0.39
C LEU A 173 0.25 15.06 0.15
N LEU A 174 1.39 15.71 0.40
CA LEU A 174 1.40 17.08 0.91
C LEU A 174 0.75 18.05 -0.08
N GLU A 175 0.95 17.87 -1.38
CA GLU A 175 0.28 18.67 -2.41
C GLU A 175 -1.25 18.50 -2.33
N TYR A 176 -1.73 17.26 -2.22
CA TYR A 176 -3.15 16.96 -2.06
C TYR A 176 -3.72 17.54 -0.76
N GLU A 177 -3.11 17.27 0.39
CA GLU A 177 -3.58 17.74 1.69
C GLU A 177 -3.59 19.27 1.78
N ASN A 178 -2.63 19.95 1.16
CA ASN A 178 -2.59 21.42 1.10
C ASN A 178 -3.71 22.02 0.24
N SER A 179 -4.28 21.24 -0.69
CA SER A 179 -5.41 21.64 -1.51
C SER A 179 -6.76 21.55 -0.77
N LEU A 180 -6.82 20.80 0.34
CA LEU A 180 -8.04 20.58 1.10
C LEU A 180 -8.44 21.78 1.95
N LYS A 181 -9.74 22.01 2.04
CA LYS A 181 -10.37 22.90 3.03
C LYS A 181 -10.44 22.19 4.39
N PRO A 182 -10.45 22.94 5.51
CA PRO A 182 -10.56 22.34 6.84
C PRO A 182 -11.73 21.36 7.01
N THR A 183 -12.89 21.68 6.44
CA THR A 183 -14.12 20.87 6.50
C THR A 183 -14.08 19.57 5.71
N GLU A 184 -13.07 19.39 4.85
CA GLU A 184 -12.93 18.20 4.00
C GLU A 184 -12.12 17.10 4.70
N TRP A 185 -11.46 17.42 5.81
CA TRP A 185 -10.75 16.44 6.63
C TRP A 185 -11.71 15.54 7.38
N ARG A 186 -11.57 14.22 7.19
CA ARG A 186 -12.23 13.20 8.00
C ARG A 186 -11.30 12.79 9.13
N MET A 187 -11.71 13.08 10.35
CA MET A 187 -10.88 12.94 11.54
C MET A 187 -11.60 12.14 12.61
N HIS A 188 -10.92 11.14 13.17
CA HIS A 188 -11.37 10.41 14.34
C HIS A 188 -10.34 10.62 15.44
N LYS A 189 -10.76 11.18 16.58
CA LYS A 189 -9.83 11.38 17.71
C LYS A 189 -9.41 10.03 18.25
N PHE A 190 -8.15 9.93 18.65
CA PHE A 190 -7.69 8.77 19.39
C PHE A 190 -8.18 8.86 20.84
N GLU A 191 -8.96 7.89 21.28
CA GLU A 191 -9.48 7.80 22.66
C GLU A 191 -8.83 6.65 23.45
N GLY A 192 -7.89 5.93 22.82
CA GLY A 192 -7.27 4.71 23.34
C GLY A 192 -7.29 3.60 22.29
N TRP A 193 -6.47 2.57 22.51
CA TRP A 193 -6.62 1.30 21.79
C TRP A 193 -7.84 0.59 22.39
N ASN A 194 -8.84 0.29 21.57
CA ASN A 194 -9.98 -0.49 22.03
C ASN A 194 -9.51 -1.94 22.20
N GLU A 195 -9.78 -2.53 23.37
CA GLU A 195 -9.61 -3.97 23.65
C GLU A 195 -10.57 -4.85 22.82
#